data_AF-A0A0X3VJK0-F1
#
_entry.id   AF-A0A0X3VJK0-F1
#
_cell.length_a   1.000
_cell.length_b   1.000
_cell.length_c   1.000
_cell.angle_alpha   90.00
_cell.angle_beta   90.00
_cell.angle_gamma   90.00
#
_symmetry.space_group_name_H-M   'P 1'
#
loop_
_entity.id
_entity.type
_entity.pdbx_description
1 polymer ?
#
loop_
_entity_poly.entity_id
_entity_poly.type
_entity_poly.pdbx_seq_one_letter_code
_entity_poly.pdbx_strand_id
1 'polypeptide(L)'
;MDALSNLRANPLAYAAEQHPDHEFLPLTTVIRTWEQQGVDCAAWHTGYADLTTRYGDLGLTQFLPPDRFLVAVSSTRQQAFGGFHHPNQGYRHLQMVALVTAYGDMNAEPSELAVLDLLRGYAHDCLHYGSARRYQWRDGEVVRTQYGINYRSAEGRSYSARDKEGAESTRNLGVVMEGACDREARSITRAAADTHAITEPAGLDRYAYRDVTGSLTEGDVAALAAGVPGEGPEHTLYLSSMGRYQATVNGRYGRFLDRIGGPEASGLHSTILAAMISGDMRGLCAWLDGRFGPGAFAALFMTPSYLALAS
;
A
#
# COMPACT_ATOMS: atom_id res chain seq x y z
N MET A 1 -18.50 -7.07 -22.24
CA MET A 1 -18.03 -5.73 -21.80
C MET A 1 -18.92 -5.15 -20.72
N ASP A 2 -20.23 -5.38 -20.79
CA ASP A 2 -21.22 -4.84 -19.84
C ASP A 2 -20.99 -5.21 -18.37
N ALA A 3 -20.54 -6.45 -18.07
CA ALA A 3 -20.27 -6.87 -16.69
C ALA A 3 -19.14 -6.07 -16.00
N LEU A 4 -18.05 -5.78 -16.72
CA LEU A 4 -16.94 -4.97 -16.20
C LEU A 4 -17.33 -3.49 -16.08
N SER A 5 -18.08 -2.98 -17.05
CA SER A 5 -18.65 -1.63 -16.98
C SER A 5 -19.57 -1.48 -15.77
N ASN A 6 -20.42 -2.48 -15.49
CA ASN A 6 -21.32 -2.49 -14.34
C ASN A 6 -20.56 -2.51 -13.01
N LEU A 7 -19.51 -3.34 -12.89
CA LEU A 7 -18.64 -3.36 -11.70
C LEU A 7 -17.96 -2.01 -11.43
N ARG A 8 -17.82 -1.17 -12.45
CA ARG A 8 -17.16 0.15 -12.37
C ARG A 8 -18.15 1.31 -12.39
N ALA A 9 -19.45 1.07 -12.59
CA ALA A 9 -20.42 2.13 -12.84
C ALA A 9 -20.76 2.92 -11.57
N ASN A 10 -20.83 2.25 -10.42
CA ASN A 10 -21.24 2.89 -9.17
C ASN A 10 -20.30 2.51 -8.00
N PRO A 11 -19.15 3.19 -7.87
CA PRO A 11 -18.18 2.89 -6.82
C PRO A 11 -18.73 3.17 -5.41
N LEU A 12 -19.62 4.17 -5.25
CA LEU A 12 -20.24 4.48 -3.95
C LEU A 12 -21.22 3.38 -3.51
N ALA A 13 -22.05 2.87 -4.41
CA ALA A 13 -22.92 1.72 -4.08
C ALA A 13 -22.10 0.48 -3.73
N TYR A 14 -21.01 0.23 -4.45
CA TYR A 14 -20.08 -0.84 -4.12
C TYR A 14 -19.47 -0.65 -2.71
N ALA A 15 -19.05 0.57 -2.35
CA ALA A 15 -18.52 0.86 -1.02
C ALA A 15 -19.56 0.60 0.08
N ALA A 16 -20.79 1.08 -0.11
CA ALA A 16 -21.89 0.86 0.83
C ALA A 16 -22.27 -0.62 1.00
N GLU A 17 -22.14 -1.44 -0.05
CA GLU A 17 -22.34 -2.89 0.05
C GLU A 17 -21.25 -3.57 0.89
N GLN A 18 -19.99 -3.14 0.73
CA GLN A 18 -18.85 -3.71 1.46
C GLN A 18 -18.79 -3.29 2.92
N HIS A 19 -19.34 -2.11 3.23
CA HIS A 19 -19.21 -1.42 4.50
C HIS A 19 -20.51 -0.66 4.82
N PRO A 20 -21.60 -1.38 5.17
CA PRO A 20 -22.94 -0.80 5.28
C PRO A 20 -23.09 0.24 6.40
N ASP A 21 -22.20 0.22 7.39
CA ASP A 21 -22.23 1.13 8.53
C ASP A 21 -21.41 2.41 8.30
N HIS A 22 -20.80 2.57 7.12
CA HIS A 22 -19.86 3.65 6.84
C HIS A 22 -20.37 4.59 5.75
N GLU A 23 -20.19 5.89 5.95
CA GLU A 23 -20.47 6.90 4.93
C GLU A 23 -19.21 7.19 4.12
N PHE A 24 -19.25 6.89 2.83
CA PHE A 24 -18.13 7.12 1.91
C PHE A 24 -18.30 8.41 1.11
N LEU A 25 -17.21 9.19 1.03
CA LEU A 25 -17.09 10.33 0.14
C LEU A 25 -15.88 10.13 -0.80
N PRO A 26 -15.96 10.63 -2.05
CA PRO A 26 -14.79 10.71 -2.90
C PRO A 26 -13.72 11.64 -2.31
N LEU A 27 -12.45 11.31 -2.53
CA LEU A 27 -11.30 12.01 -1.95
C LEU A 27 -11.32 13.54 -2.12
N THR A 28 -11.66 14.04 -3.31
CA THR A 28 -11.75 15.49 -3.55
C THR A 28 -12.83 16.17 -2.72
N THR A 29 -13.93 15.47 -2.45
CA THR A 29 -14.99 15.95 -1.56
C THR A 29 -14.49 15.95 -0.11
N VAL A 30 -13.79 14.91 0.32
CA VAL A 30 -13.24 14.79 1.69
C VAL A 30 -12.32 15.97 2.00
N ILE A 31 -11.29 16.19 1.17
CA ILE A 31 -10.33 17.29 1.37
C ILE A 31 -11.04 18.64 1.44
N ARG A 32 -11.94 18.92 0.49
CA ARG A 32 -12.71 20.17 0.48
C ARG A 32 -13.58 20.33 1.73
N THR A 33 -14.23 19.27 2.19
CA THR A 33 -15.08 19.31 3.40
C THR A 33 -14.23 19.58 4.64
N TRP A 34 -13.09 18.90 4.79
CA TRP A 34 -12.17 19.11 5.91
C TRP A 34 -11.60 20.53 5.93
N GLU A 35 -11.21 21.08 4.78
CA GLU A 35 -10.79 22.49 4.69
C GLU A 35 -11.89 23.47 5.09
N GLN A 36 -13.14 23.21 4.69
CA GLN A 36 -14.30 24.02 5.08
C GLN A 36 -14.60 23.93 6.58
N GLN A 37 -14.23 22.82 7.22
CA GLN A 37 -14.31 22.61 8.67
C GLN A 37 -13.10 23.20 9.43
N GLY A 38 -12.11 23.75 8.71
CA GLY A 38 -10.93 24.39 9.31
C GLY A 38 -9.76 23.44 9.59
N VAL A 39 -9.78 22.22 9.04
CA VAL A 39 -8.65 21.28 9.11
C VAL A 39 -7.55 21.75 8.17
N ASP A 40 -6.31 21.80 8.65
CA ASP A 40 -5.16 22.12 7.79
C ASP A 40 -4.84 20.94 6.86
N CYS A 41 -5.13 21.13 5.57
CA CYS A 41 -4.84 20.16 4.51
C CYS A 41 -3.60 20.53 3.68
N ALA A 42 -2.75 21.47 4.13
CA ALA A 42 -1.55 21.87 3.39
C ALA A 42 -0.56 20.72 3.15
N ALA A 43 -0.44 19.80 4.11
CA ALA A 43 0.36 18.58 3.98
C ALA A 43 -0.16 17.66 2.87
N TRP A 44 -1.48 17.55 2.70
CA TRP A 44 -2.07 16.81 1.58
C TRP A 44 -1.64 17.39 0.24
N HIS A 45 -1.81 18.70 0.04
CA HIS A 45 -1.50 19.35 -1.25
C HIS A 45 -0.02 19.27 -1.60
N THR A 46 0.85 19.44 -0.61
CA THR A 46 2.30 19.32 -0.79
C THR A 46 2.70 17.89 -1.13
N GLY A 47 2.23 16.92 -0.35
CA GLY A 47 2.47 15.51 -0.64
C GLY A 47 1.90 15.04 -1.98
N TYR A 48 0.75 15.61 -2.41
CA TYR A 48 0.18 15.33 -3.71
C TYR A 48 1.05 15.87 -4.87
N ALA A 49 1.66 17.04 -4.70
CA ALA A 49 2.62 17.55 -5.67
C ALA A 49 3.87 16.65 -5.70
N ASP A 50 4.42 16.31 -4.53
CA ASP A 50 5.61 15.48 -4.40
C ASP A 50 5.41 14.07 -4.99
N LEU A 51 4.28 13.42 -4.69
CA LEU A 51 3.97 12.10 -5.26
C LEU A 51 3.79 12.16 -6.76
N THR A 52 3.20 13.24 -7.29
CA THR A 52 2.97 13.37 -8.74
C THR A 52 4.29 13.48 -9.48
N THR A 53 5.21 14.32 -9.00
CA THR A 53 6.56 14.45 -9.56
C THR A 53 7.33 13.14 -9.40
N ARG A 54 7.41 12.61 -8.18
CA ARG A 54 8.20 11.42 -7.88
C ARG A 54 7.76 10.20 -8.67
N TYR A 55 6.45 9.95 -8.77
CA TYR A 55 5.95 8.81 -9.51
C TYR A 55 6.06 9.02 -11.03
N GLY A 56 5.94 10.26 -11.50
CA GLY A 56 6.23 10.63 -12.89
C GLY A 56 7.67 10.30 -13.27
N ASP A 57 8.65 10.61 -12.41
CA ASP A 57 10.07 10.29 -12.61
C ASP A 57 10.32 8.77 -12.67
N LEU A 58 9.49 7.98 -11.97
CA LEU A 58 9.52 6.52 -12.00
C LEU A 58 8.75 5.92 -13.19
N GLY A 59 8.12 6.75 -14.02
CA GLY A 59 7.40 6.37 -15.24
C GLY A 59 5.91 6.11 -15.06
N LEU A 60 5.31 6.49 -13.91
CA LEU A 60 3.87 6.36 -13.70
C LEU A 60 3.13 7.43 -14.52
N THR A 61 2.30 6.98 -15.45
CA THR A 61 1.55 7.89 -16.35
C THR A 61 0.07 8.04 -15.96
N GLN A 62 -0.42 7.20 -15.06
CA GLN A 62 -1.82 7.24 -14.61
C GLN A 62 -1.88 7.02 -13.10
N PHE A 63 -2.43 8.02 -12.41
CA PHE A 63 -2.75 7.95 -10.99
C PHE A 63 -4.16 7.40 -10.79
N LEU A 64 -4.44 6.87 -9.60
CA LEU A 64 -5.80 6.49 -9.23
C LEU A 64 -6.67 7.76 -9.24
N PRO A 65 -7.76 7.82 -10.04
CA PRO A 65 -8.59 9.01 -10.07
C PRO A 65 -9.15 9.31 -8.67
N PRO A 66 -9.11 10.57 -8.20
CA PRO A 66 -9.59 10.91 -6.86
C PRO A 66 -11.07 10.57 -6.62
N ASP A 67 -11.90 10.56 -7.67
CA ASP A 67 -13.31 10.11 -7.59
C ASP A 67 -13.45 8.60 -7.39
N ARG A 68 -12.37 7.85 -7.62
CA ARG A 68 -12.24 6.39 -7.41
C ARG A 68 -11.49 6.05 -6.13
N PHE A 69 -11.07 7.04 -5.34
CA PHE A 69 -10.54 6.84 -4.00
C PHE A 69 -11.60 7.27 -3.00
N LEU A 70 -12.31 6.30 -2.43
CA LEU A 70 -13.44 6.53 -1.54
C LEU A 70 -12.99 6.39 -0.09
N VAL A 71 -13.29 7.41 0.71
CA VAL A 71 -12.93 7.49 2.12
C VAL A 71 -14.20 7.39 2.94
N ALA A 72 -14.27 6.41 3.84
CA ALA A 72 -15.26 6.40 4.89
C ALA A 72 -14.92 7.51 5.90
N VAL A 73 -15.76 8.53 5.98
CA VAL A 73 -15.56 9.70 6.84
C VAL A 73 -16.36 9.63 8.14
N SER A 74 -17.40 8.82 8.18
CA SER A 74 -18.23 8.61 9.36
C SER A 74 -18.71 7.17 9.48
N SER A 75 -19.16 6.79 10.67
CA SER A 75 -19.69 5.45 10.96
C SER A 75 -20.92 5.52 11.86
N THR A 76 -21.92 4.67 11.62
CA THR A 76 -23.06 4.51 12.54
C THR A 76 -22.71 3.62 13.75
N ARG A 77 -21.62 2.85 13.67
CA ARG A 77 -21.12 2.02 14.76
C ARG A 77 -20.40 2.89 15.80
N GLN A 78 -20.81 2.75 17.06
CA GLN A 78 -20.11 3.37 18.18
C GLN A 78 -18.69 2.83 18.30
N GLN A 79 -17.73 3.70 18.62
CA GLN A 79 -16.30 3.35 18.77
C GLN A 79 -15.65 2.81 17.49
N ALA A 80 -16.24 3.07 16.32
CA ALA A 80 -15.61 2.74 15.05
C ALA A 80 -14.30 3.50 14.90
N PHE A 81 -13.24 2.80 14.53
CA PHE A 81 -11.90 3.38 14.41
C PHE A 81 -11.29 3.05 13.06
N GLY A 82 -10.92 4.06 12.29
CA GLY A 82 -10.40 3.91 10.93
C GLY A 82 -8.90 4.13 10.77
N GLY A 83 -8.46 4.25 9.51
CA GLY A 83 -7.09 4.49 9.09
C GLY A 83 -6.49 3.34 8.28
N PHE A 84 -5.23 3.47 7.84
CA PHE A 84 -4.55 2.58 6.89
C PHE A 84 -4.57 1.06 7.21
N HIS A 85 -4.78 0.68 8.47
CA HIS A 85 -4.83 -0.72 8.90
C HIS A 85 -6.24 -1.27 9.18
N HIS A 86 -7.29 -0.50 8.91
CA HIS A 86 -8.68 -0.96 9.05
C HIS A 86 -8.96 -2.18 8.15
N PRO A 87 -9.74 -3.18 8.62
CA PRO A 87 -10.05 -4.37 7.84
C PRO A 87 -10.79 -4.05 6.53
N ASN A 88 -10.61 -4.93 5.54
CA ASN A 88 -11.33 -4.90 4.26
C ASN A 88 -11.22 -3.56 3.50
N GLN A 89 -10.05 -2.93 3.52
CA GLN A 89 -9.78 -1.70 2.76
C GLN A 89 -8.69 -1.90 1.70
N GLY A 90 -8.36 -0.86 0.93
CA GLY A 90 -7.35 -0.83 -0.13
C GLY A 90 -7.88 -0.95 -1.56
N TYR A 91 -6.98 -0.89 -2.53
CA TYR A 91 -7.33 -0.89 -3.95
C TYR A 91 -7.94 -2.21 -4.47
N ARG A 92 -9.10 -2.10 -5.13
CA ARG A 92 -9.85 -3.18 -5.79
C ARG A 92 -9.70 -3.08 -7.30
N HIS A 93 -8.84 -3.92 -7.86
CA HIS A 93 -8.44 -3.78 -9.26
C HIS A 93 -9.57 -3.98 -10.28
N LEU A 94 -10.50 -4.92 -10.07
CA LEU A 94 -11.56 -5.15 -11.05
C LEU A 94 -12.54 -3.96 -11.11
N GLN A 95 -12.90 -3.44 -9.94
CA GLN A 95 -13.77 -2.27 -9.74
C GLN A 95 -13.05 -0.94 -10.04
N MET A 96 -11.71 -0.96 -10.10
CA MET A 96 -10.85 0.21 -10.28
C MET A 96 -11.16 1.29 -9.22
N VAL A 97 -11.31 0.89 -7.96
CA VAL A 97 -11.67 1.76 -6.83
C VAL A 97 -10.83 1.40 -5.61
N ALA A 98 -10.42 2.38 -4.82
CA ALA A 98 -9.90 2.18 -3.48
C ALA A 98 -10.98 2.51 -2.46
N LEU A 99 -11.14 1.65 -1.46
CA LEU A 99 -11.97 1.91 -0.30
C LEU A 99 -11.03 2.05 0.88
N VAL A 100 -11.07 3.18 1.59
CA VAL A 100 -10.28 3.41 2.81
C VAL A 100 -11.15 4.03 3.89
N THR A 101 -10.67 4.03 5.12
CA THR A 101 -11.32 4.71 6.26
C THR A 101 -10.44 5.87 6.72
N ALA A 102 -11.05 6.99 7.12
CA ALA A 102 -10.32 8.08 7.75
C ALA A 102 -9.72 7.61 9.08
N TYR A 103 -8.48 8.02 9.37
CA TYR A 103 -7.82 7.68 10.63
C TYR A 103 -8.52 8.31 11.84
N GLY A 104 -8.62 7.54 12.93
CA GLY A 104 -9.17 8.00 14.21
C GLY A 104 -10.56 7.46 14.51
N ASP A 105 -11.19 7.97 15.58
CA ASP A 105 -12.61 7.72 15.85
C ASP A 105 -13.46 8.30 14.72
N MET A 106 -14.21 7.43 14.03
CA MET A 106 -15.05 7.81 12.89
C MET A 106 -16.29 8.61 13.29
N ASN A 107 -16.44 8.97 14.56
CA ASN A 107 -17.47 9.90 15.05
C ASN A 107 -16.88 11.23 15.55
N ALA A 108 -15.55 11.40 15.46
CA ALA A 108 -14.85 12.60 15.87
C ALA A 108 -14.47 13.47 14.67
N GLU A 109 -14.05 14.70 14.96
CA GLU A 109 -13.47 15.60 13.96
C GLU A 109 -12.10 15.05 13.49
N PRO A 110 -11.77 15.20 12.19
CA PRO A 110 -10.50 14.74 11.64
C PRO A 110 -9.31 15.54 12.18
N SER A 111 -8.16 14.87 12.30
CA SER A 111 -6.89 15.47 12.74
C SER A 111 -5.90 15.63 11.58
N GLU A 112 -4.81 16.37 11.80
CA GLU A 112 -3.69 16.44 10.84
C GLU A 112 -3.08 15.05 10.57
N LEU A 113 -3.11 14.15 11.56
CA LEU A 113 -2.69 12.77 11.38
C LEU A 113 -3.60 12.01 10.39
N ALA A 114 -4.90 12.32 10.38
CA ALA A 114 -5.82 11.77 9.38
C ALA A 114 -5.50 12.26 7.96
N VAL A 115 -5.02 13.49 7.80
CA VAL A 115 -4.54 14.03 6.52
C VAL A 115 -3.31 13.26 6.04
N LEU A 116 -2.34 13.00 6.93
CA LEU A 116 -1.14 12.21 6.60
C LEU A 116 -1.47 10.76 6.26
N ASP A 117 -2.32 10.09 7.04
CA ASP A 117 -2.74 8.70 6.80
C ASP A 117 -3.48 8.57 5.46
N LEU A 118 -4.33 9.55 5.15
CA LEU A 118 -5.01 9.65 3.86
C LEU A 118 -4.04 9.81 2.69
N LEU A 119 -3.03 10.69 2.84
CA LEU A 119 -1.97 10.89 1.85
C LEU A 119 -1.19 9.59 1.60
N ARG A 120 -0.81 8.87 2.66
CA ARG A 120 -0.17 7.54 2.52
C ARG A 120 -1.06 6.58 1.75
N GLY A 121 -2.33 6.46 2.14
CA GLY A 121 -3.28 5.57 1.49
C GLY A 121 -3.41 5.85 0.00
N TYR A 122 -3.53 7.12 -0.39
CA TYR A 122 -3.61 7.52 -1.79
C TYR A 122 -2.31 7.29 -2.57
N ALA A 123 -1.16 7.67 -2.00
CA ALA A 123 0.15 7.45 -2.61
C ALA A 123 0.44 5.95 -2.81
N HIS A 124 0.07 5.12 -1.82
CA HIS A 124 0.17 3.67 -1.88
C HIS A 124 -0.71 3.10 -3.01
N ASP A 125 -2.00 3.43 -3.00
CA ASP A 125 -2.95 2.85 -3.94
C ASP A 125 -2.78 3.36 -5.37
N CYS A 126 -2.15 4.53 -5.58
CA CYS A 126 -1.72 4.97 -6.91
C CYS A 126 -0.68 4.02 -7.53
N LEU A 127 0.27 3.51 -6.74
CA LEU A 127 1.24 2.52 -7.21
C LEU A 127 0.55 1.19 -7.54
N HIS A 128 -0.39 0.74 -6.71
CA HIS A 128 -1.18 -0.43 -7.03
C HIS A 128 -2.00 -0.22 -8.30
N TYR A 129 -2.65 0.93 -8.46
CA TYR A 129 -3.46 1.27 -9.63
C TYR A 129 -2.63 1.22 -10.91
N GLY A 130 -1.55 2.02 -10.98
CA GLY A 130 -0.80 2.19 -12.21
C GLY A 130 0.32 1.17 -12.47
N SER A 131 0.51 0.19 -11.58
CA SER A 131 1.40 -0.95 -11.84
C SER A 131 0.98 -1.74 -13.08
N ALA A 132 1.95 -2.12 -13.91
CA ALA A 132 1.73 -2.92 -15.11
C ALA A 132 1.03 -4.24 -14.81
N ARG A 133 0.12 -4.66 -15.70
CA ARG A 133 -0.57 -5.94 -15.60
C ARG A 133 -0.64 -6.62 -16.95
N ARG A 134 -0.48 -7.93 -16.95
CA ARG A 134 -0.68 -8.77 -18.13
C ARG A 134 -1.78 -9.78 -17.84
N TYR A 135 -2.68 -9.88 -18.80
CA TYR A 135 -3.78 -10.82 -18.81
C TYR A 135 -3.64 -11.74 -20.01
N GLN A 136 -4.07 -12.98 -19.84
CA GLN A 136 -4.20 -13.97 -20.91
C GLN A 136 -5.60 -14.53 -20.91
N TRP A 137 -6.14 -14.76 -22.11
CA TRP A 137 -7.38 -15.51 -22.29
C TRP A 137 -7.04 -17.00 -22.39
N ARG A 138 -7.65 -17.83 -21.53
CA ARG A 138 -7.44 -19.28 -21.52
C ARG A 138 -8.72 -19.98 -21.09
N ASP A 139 -9.12 -21.00 -21.86
CA ASP A 139 -10.26 -21.88 -21.53
C ASP A 139 -11.56 -21.12 -21.19
N GLY A 140 -11.78 -19.95 -21.81
CA GLY A 140 -12.96 -19.11 -21.57
C GLY A 140 -12.82 -18.12 -20.41
N GLU A 141 -11.67 -18.09 -19.74
CA GLU A 141 -11.41 -17.23 -18.58
C GLU A 141 -10.25 -16.24 -18.82
N VAL A 142 -10.32 -15.10 -18.13
CA VAL A 142 -9.24 -14.09 -18.12
C VAL A 142 -8.35 -14.36 -16.90
N VAL A 143 -7.10 -14.76 -17.15
CA VAL A 143 -6.10 -15.05 -16.11
C VAL A 143 -5.05 -13.94 -16.06
N ARG A 144 -4.79 -13.39 -14.87
CA ARG A 144 -3.70 -12.42 -14.66
C ARG A 144 -2.37 -13.16 -14.52
N THR A 145 -1.49 -13.02 -15.51
CA THR A 145 -0.15 -13.65 -15.53
C THR A 145 0.96 -12.74 -15.06
N GLN A 146 0.73 -11.43 -14.99
CA GLN A 146 1.68 -10.47 -14.41
C GLN A 146 0.95 -9.38 -13.65
N TYR A 147 1.51 -9.01 -12.50
CA TYR A 147 1.18 -7.83 -11.74
C TYR A 147 2.48 -7.19 -11.25
N GLY A 148 2.87 -6.06 -11.84
CA GLY A 148 4.18 -5.45 -11.69
C GLY A 148 5.29 -6.45 -11.99
N ILE A 149 6.10 -6.74 -10.96
CA ILE A 149 7.20 -7.72 -11.04
C ILE A 149 6.78 -9.13 -10.59
N ASN A 150 5.55 -9.32 -10.14
CA ASN A 150 5.03 -10.60 -9.67
C ASN A 150 4.34 -11.35 -10.82
N TYR A 151 4.78 -12.59 -11.05
CA TYR A 151 4.31 -13.42 -12.16
C TYR A 151 3.49 -14.60 -11.67
N ARG A 152 2.56 -15.04 -12.53
CA ARG A 152 1.88 -16.32 -12.42
C ARG A 152 1.95 -17.07 -13.74
N SER A 153 2.10 -18.39 -13.65
CA SER A 153 1.93 -19.25 -14.81
C SER A 153 0.46 -19.18 -15.28
N ALA A 154 0.20 -19.66 -16.49
CA ALA A 154 -1.15 -19.70 -17.02
C ALA A 154 -2.09 -20.63 -16.22
N GLU A 155 -1.54 -21.53 -15.39
CA GLU A 155 -2.25 -22.38 -14.43
C GLU A 155 -2.40 -21.72 -13.05
N GLY A 156 -2.01 -20.45 -12.91
CA GLY A 156 -2.14 -19.67 -11.68
C GLY A 156 -1.03 -19.89 -10.64
N ARG A 157 0.01 -20.68 -10.95
CA ARG A 157 1.13 -20.92 -10.02
C ARG A 157 1.98 -19.67 -9.85
N SER A 158 2.26 -19.30 -8.60
CA SER A 158 3.05 -18.09 -8.29
C SER A 158 4.51 -18.29 -8.63
N TYR A 159 5.15 -17.27 -9.21
CA TYR A 159 6.58 -17.28 -9.49
C TYR A 159 7.41 -17.38 -8.23
N SER A 160 7.04 -16.64 -7.18
CA SER A 160 7.72 -16.65 -5.90
C SER A 160 6.99 -17.42 -4.80
N ALA A 161 7.77 -18.03 -3.91
CA ALA A 161 7.24 -18.77 -2.77
C ALA A 161 6.63 -17.81 -1.75
N ARG A 162 5.67 -18.33 -0.96
CA ARG A 162 5.29 -17.68 0.28
C ARG A 162 6.46 -17.71 1.25
N ASP A 163 6.62 -16.64 2.02
CA ASP A 163 7.57 -16.63 3.10
C ASP A 163 7.18 -17.67 4.15
N LYS A 164 8.16 -18.37 4.70
CA LYS A 164 7.94 -19.29 5.81
C LYS A 164 7.51 -18.51 7.06
N GLU A 165 6.83 -19.19 7.98
CA GLU A 165 6.61 -18.66 9.31
C GLU A 165 7.96 -18.32 9.96
N GLY A 166 8.03 -17.17 10.64
CA GLY A 166 9.29 -16.67 11.23
C GLY A 166 10.36 -16.21 10.23
N ALA A 167 10.10 -16.16 8.93
CA ALA A 167 11.10 -15.72 7.97
C ALA A 167 11.58 -14.28 8.26
N GLU A 168 12.89 -14.12 8.42
CA GLU A 168 13.52 -12.83 8.71
C GLU A 168 13.39 -11.89 7.51
N SER A 169 13.73 -12.32 6.30
CA SER A 169 13.59 -11.51 5.08
C SER A 169 12.53 -12.11 4.15
N THR A 170 12.24 -11.45 3.04
CA THR A 170 11.30 -11.93 2.04
C THR A 170 11.97 -12.27 0.71
N ARG A 171 11.51 -13.36 0.08
CA ARG A 171 11.68 -13.64 -1.35
C ARG A 171 10.33 -13.75 -2.05
N ASN A 172 9.26 -13.36 -1.38
CA ASN A 172 7.93 -13.31 -1.94
C ASN A 172 7.78 -11.99 -2.71
N LEU A 173 7.65 -12.05 -4.03
CA LEU A 173 7.50 -10.85 -4.88
C LEU A 173 6.25 -10.05 -4.53
N GLY A 174 5.21 -10.68 -3.99
CA GLY A 174 4.04 -9.95 -3.48
C GLY A 174 4.39 -9.07 -2.28
N VAL A 175 5.18 -9.58 -1.34
CA VAL A 175 5.64 -8.82 -0.16
C VAL A 175 6.66 -7.74 -0.56
N VAL A 176 7.54 -8.04 -1.52
CA VAL A 176 8.48 -7.07 -2.09
C VAL A 176 7.72 -5.90 -2.72
N MET A 177 6.68 -6.17 -3.50
CA MET A 177 5.86 -5.12 -4.13
C MET A 177 5.10 -4.30 -3.09
N GLU A 178 4.40 -4.96 -2.16
CA GLU A 178 3.65 -4.29 -1.10
C GLU A 178 4.56 -3.40 -0.24
N GLY A 179 5.69 -3.94 0.22
CA GLY A 179 6.67 -3.17 0.98
C GLY A 179 7.30 -2.03 0.19
N ALA A 180 7.45 -2.18 -1.12
CA ALA A 180 7.91 -1.09 -1.99
C ALA A 180 6.86 0.03 -2.08
N CYS A 181 5.58 -0.31 -2.28
CA CYS A 181 4.49 0.66 -2.27
C CYS A 181 4.44 1.45 -0.96
N ASP A 182 4.44 0.75 0.17
CA ASP A 182 4.29 1.38 1.48
C ASP A 182 5.54 2.14 1.93
N ARG A 183 6.75 1.66 1.59
CA ARG A 183 7.98 2.41 1.86
C ARG A 183 7.98 3.75 1.11
N GLU A 184 7.59 3.75 -0.16
CA GLU A 184 7.56 4.97 -0.96
C GLU A 184 6.48 5.94 -0.47
N ALA A 185 5.26 5.43 -0.21
CA ALA A 185 4.17 6.23 0.34
C ALA A 185 4.55 6.90 1.68
N ARG A 186 5.21 6.16 2.58
CA ARG A 186 5.70 6.70 3.86
C ARG A 186 6.83 7.73 3.71
N SER A 187 7.61 7.66 2.64
CA SER A 187 8.63 8.67 2.34
C SER A 187 7.98 10.00 1.94
N ILE A 188 6.91 9.95 1.13
CA ILE A 188 6.15 11.13 0.71
C ILE A 188 5.46 11.78 1.91
N THR A 189 4.78 11.00 2.74
CA THR A 189 4.11 11.53 3.94
C THR A 189 5.08 12.09 4.97
N ARG A 190 6.25 11.48 5.15
CA ARG A 190 7.30 12.05 6.00
C ARG A 190 7.75 13.42 5.50
N ALA A 191 8.03 13.55 4.20
CA ALA A 191 8.43 14.84 3.62
C ALA A 191 7.34 15.91 3.78
N ALA A 192 6.07 15.54 3.62
CA ALA A 192 4.94 16.43 3.87
C ALA A 192 4.84 16.83 5.36
N ALA A 193 4.96 15.87 6.28
CA ALA A 193 4.95 16.14 7.72
C ALA A 193 6.09 17.09 8.13
N ASP A 194 7.31 16.86 7.63
CA ASP A 194 8.49 17.68 7.90
C ASP A 194 8.30 19.12 7.35
N THR A 195 7.76 19.25 6.14
CA THR A 195 7.55 20.56 5.48
C THR A 195 6.54 21.43 6.24
N HIS A 196 5.51 20.81 6.81
CA HIS A 196 4.45 21.51 7.56
C HIS A 196 4.66 21.46 9.07
N ALA A 197 5.81 20.97 9.53
CA ALA A 197 6.15 20.84 10.95
C ALA A 197 5.08 20.11 11.77
N ILE A 198 4.41 19.11 11.19
CA ILE A 198 3.43 18.28 11.90
C ILE A 198 4.19 17.43 12.92
N THR A 199 3.97 17.71 14.20
CA THR A 199 4.69 17.07 15.30
C THR A 199 4.10 15.72 15.69
N GLU A 200 4.94 14.80 16.15
CA GLU A 200 4.50 13.54 16.74
C GLU A 200 3.53 13.79 17.91
N PRO A 201 2.30 13.23 17.87
CA PRO A 201 1.34 13.37 18.95
C PRO A 201 1.71 12.49 20.15
N ALA A 202 1.19 12.82 21.33
CA ALA A 202 1.33 12.00 22.52
C ALA A 202 0.41 10.76 22.48
N GLY A 203 0.57 9.87 23.47
CA GLY A 203 -0.34 8.73 23.64
C GLY A 203 -0.21 7.65 22.57
N LEU A 204 -1.32 7.07 22.15
CA LEU A 204 -1.36 5.97 21.19
C LEU A 204 -1.20 6.43 19.74
N ASP A 205 -1.63 7.66 19.42
CA ASP A 205 -1.50 8.24 18.07
C ASP A 205 -0.05 8.35 17.60
N ARG A 206 0.92 8.35 18.52
CA ARG A 206 2.34 8.30 18.17
C ARG A 206 2.69 7.07 17.32
N TYR A 207 2.02 5.93 17.53
CA TYR A 207 2.27 4.72 16.73
C TYR A 207 1.83 4.92 15.29
N ALA A 208 0.66 5.52 15.09
CA ALA A 208 0.15 5.83 13.75
C ALA A 208 0.97 6.92 13.06
N TYR A 209 1.36 7.98 13.77
CA TYR A 209 2.28 9.00 13.24
C TYR A 209 3.61 8.37 12.81
N ARG A 210 4.21 7.53 13.65
CA ARG A 210 5.48 6.87 13.31
C ARG A 210 5.33 5.85 12.20
N ASP A 211 4.21 5.14 12.14
CA ASP A 211 3.94 4.21 11.05
C ASP A 211 3.73 4.94 9.72
N VAL A 212 2.87 5.97 9.68
CA VAL A 212 2.59 6.74 8.47
C VAL A 212 3.82 7.47 7.95
N THR A 213 4.73 7.88 8.82
CA THR A 213 6.02 8.50 8.43
C THR A 213 7.14 7.49 8.31
N GLY A 214 6.91 6.18 8.51
CA GLY A 214 7.94 5.14 8.43
C GLY A 214 9.08 5.24 9.45
N SER A 215 8.83 5.85 10.61
CA SER A 215 9.78 6.16 11.69
C SER A 215 9.57 5.29 12.95
N LEU A 216 8.79 4.20 12.86
CA LEU A 216 8.66 3.23 13.96
C LEU A 216 10.04 2.73 14.43
N THR A 217 10.27 2.82 15.74
CA THR A 217 11.50 2.34 16.38
C THR A 217 11.43 0.84 16.66
N GLU A 218 12.57 0.22 16.97
CA GLU A 218 12.59 -1.18 17.43
C GLU A 218 11.72 -1.40 18.68
N GLY A 219 11.68 -0.42 19.58
CA GLY A 219 10.82 -0.45 20.76
C GLY A 219 9.33 -0.42 20.40
N ASP A 220 8.93 0.39 19.41
CA ASP A 220 7.56 0.43 18.93
C ASP A 220 7.14 -0.90 18.30
N VAL A 221 8.02 -1.47 17.46
CA VAL A 221 7.79 -2.77 16.82
C VAL A 221 7.64 -3.87 17.87
N ALA A 222 8.50 -3.89 18.89
CA ALA A 222 8.41 -4.86 19.98
C ALA A 222 7.12 -4.69 20.78
N ALA A 223 6.71 -3.45 21.08
CA ALA A 223 5.47 -3.16 21.78
C ALA A 223 4.24 -3.61 20.99
N LEU A 224 4.17 -3.27 19.69
CA LEU A 224 3.08 -3.69 18.81
C LEU A 224 3.00 -5.22 18.69
N ALA A 225 4.14 -5.91 18.62
CA ALA A 225 4.19 -7.37 18.60
C ALA A 225 3.72 -8.00 19.92
N ALA A 226 3.97 -7.34 21.06
CA ALA A 226 3.50 -7.76 22.38
C ALA A 226 2.00 -7.50 22.60
N GLY A 227 1.38 -6.67 21.76
CA GLY A 227 -0.02 -6.26 21.86
C GLY A 227 -0.17 -4.99 22.70
N VAL A 228 -0.31 -3.86 22.03
CA VAL A 228 -0.63 -2.57 22.67
C VAL A 228 -2.15 -2.47 22.84
N PRO A 229 -2.67 -2.30 24.07
CA PRO A 229 -4.09 -2.07 24.26
C PRO A 229 -4.47 -0.69 23.73
N GLY A 230 -5.45 -0.65 22.83
CA GLY A 230 -6.06 0.60 22.36
C GLY A 230 -7.10 1.13 23.34
N GLU A 231 -7.70 2.28 23.01
CA GLU A 231 -8.77 2.90 23.82
C GLU A 231 -10.10 2.13 23.74
N GLY A 232 -10.22 1.23 22.78
CA GLY A 232 -11.34 0.32 22.60
C GLY A 232 -10.99 -0.89 21.74
N PRO A 233 -11.95 -1.79 21.47
CA PRO A 233 -11.71 -3.00 20.71
C PRO A 233 -11.20 -2.74 19.29
N GLU A 234 -11.78 -1.79 18.56
CA GLU A 234 -11.38 -1.50 17.17
C GLU A 234 -10.02 -0.82 17.08
N HIS A 235 -9.73 0.13 17.98
CA HIS A 235 -8.40 0.73 18.08
C HIS A 235 -7.34 -0.35 18.44
N THR A 236 -7.66 -1.30 19.31
CA THR A 236 -6.75 -2.44 19.62
C THR A 236 -6.51 -3.33 18.39
N LEU A 237 -7.55 -3.60 17.61
CA LEU A 237 -7.44 -4.35 16.36
C LEU A 237 -6.61 -3.60 15.31
N TYR A 238 -6.77 -2.29 15.21
CA TYR A 238 -5.97 -1.42 14.35
C TYR A 238 -4.48 -1.51 14.70
N LEU A 239 -4.11 -1.31 15.98
CA LEU A 239 -2.71 -1.42 16.44
C LEU A 239 -2.13 -2.83 16.21
N SER A 240 -2.93 -3.87 16.45
CA SER A 240 -2.54 -5.25 16.17
C SER A 240 -2.31 -5.49 14.67
N SER A 241 -3.14 -4.90 13.82
CA SER A 241 -3.02 -4.98 12.36
C SER A 241 -1.77 -4.25 11.87
N MET A 242 -1.50 -3.05 12.38
CA MET A 242 -0.27 -2.29 12.16
C MET A 242 0.97 -3.11 12.53
N GLY A 243 1.00 -3.72 13.72
CA GLY A 243 2.11 -4.55 14.17
C GLY A 243 2.38 -5.75 13.23
N ARG A 244 1.32 -6.43 12.79
CA ARG A 244 1.42 -7.53 11.81
C ARG A 244 1.91 -7.05 10.46
N TYR A 245 1.38 -5.94 9.95
CA TYR A 245 1.81 -5.37 8.67
C TYR A 245 3.29 -4.96 8.72
N GLN A 246 3.69 -4.28 9.80
CA GLN A 246 5.07 -3.90 10.03
C GLN A 246 6.00 -5.12 10.08
N ALA A 247 5.62 -6.19 10.79
CA ALA A 247 6.45 -7.39 10.90
C ALA A 247 6.54 -8.18 9.60
N THR A 248 5.43 -8.34 8.88
CA THR A 248 5.30 -9.28 7.76
C THR A 248 5.52 -8.66 6.39
N VAL A 249 5.41 -7.33 6.29
CA VAL A 249 5.61 -6.57 5.05
C VAL A 249 6.81 -5.66 5.18
N ASN A 250 6.67 -4.57 5.94
CA ASN A 250 7.65 -3.49 5.96
C ASN A 250 9.02 -3.91 6.49
N GLY A 251 9.05 -4.62 7.61
CA GLY A 251 10.27 -5.13 8.22
C GLY A 251 10.97 -6.15 7.33
N ARG A 252 10.22 -7.04 6.66
CA ARG A 252 10.79 -8.02 5.73
C ARG A 252 11.35 -7.35 4.48
N TYR A 253 10.64 -6.36 3.94
CA TYR A 253 11.09 -5.60 2.79
C TYR A 253 12.34 -4.77 3.12
N GLY A 254 12.38 -4.11 4.28
CA GLY A 254 13.58 -3.41 4.77
C GLY A 254 14.79 -4.34 4.81
N ARG A 255 14.66 -5.49 5.50
CA ARG A 255 15.75 -6.49 5.56
C ARG A 255 16.11 -7.09 4.19
N PHE A 256 15.15 -7.20 3.28
CA PHE A 256 15.42 -7.58 1.89
C PHE A 256 16.30 -6.52 1.19
N LEU A 257 15.97 -5.24 1.32
CA LEU A 257 16.77 -4.15 0.75
C LEU A 257 18.16 -4.10 1.38
N ASP A 258 18.29 -4.26 2.69
CA ASP A 258 19.58 -4.25 3.37
C ASP A 258 20.47 -5.41 2.90
N ARG A 259 19.89 -6.62 2.76
CA ARG A 259 20.63 -7.80 2.33
C ARG A 259 21.02 -7.76 0.85
N ILE A 260 20.15 -7.22 -0.01
CA ILE A 260 20.32 -7.29 -1.47
C ILE A 260 20.92 -6.02 -2.03
N GLY A 261 20.39 -4.87 -1.62
CA GLY A 261 20.91 -3.55 -1.95
C GLY A 261 22.16 -3.19 -1.17
N GLY A 262 22.19 -3.48 0.14
CA GLY A 262 23.23 -2.99 1.03
C GLY A 262 23.37 -1.46 0.91
N PRO A 263 24.57 -0.92 0.61
CA PRO A 263 24.76 0.52 0.39
C PRO A 263 23.88 1.12 -0.71
N GLU A 264 23.41 0.32 -1.67
CA GLU A 264 22.59 0.76 -2.80
C GLU A 264 21.10 0.46 -2.62
N ALA A 265 20.64 0.22 -1.38
CA ALA A 265 19.25 -0.10 -1.06
C ALA A 265 18.23 0.87 -1.68
N SER A 266 18.51 2.19 -1.67
CA SER A 266 17.64 3.21 -2.28
C SER A 266 17.59 3.10 -3.81
N GLY A 267 18.72 2.75 -4.44
CA GLY A 267 18.80 2.51 -5.89
C GLY A 267 18.02 1.26 -6.31
N LEU A 268 18.17 0.17 -5.54
CA LEU A 268 17.39 -1.05 -5.72
C LEU A 268 15.90 -0.79 -5.53
N HIS A 269 15.51 -0.04 -4.50
CA HIS A 269 14.12 0.35 -4.26
C HIS A 269 13.52 1.08 -5.46
N SER A 270 14.21 2.09 -5.99
CA SER A 270 13.75 2.84 -7.17
C SER A 270 13.67 1.95 -8.42
N THR A 271 14.61 1.03 -8.59
CA THR A 271 14.61 0.07 -9.72
C THR A 271 13.45 -0.92 -9.62
N ILE A 272 13.10 -1.36 -8.41
CA ILE A 272 11.92 -2.19 -8.15
C ILE A 272 10.65 -1.43 -8.52
N LEU A 273 10.48 -0.18 -8.07
CA LEU A 273 9.29 0.62 -8.38
C LEU A 273 9.16 0.86 -9.89
N ALA A 274 10.24 1.25 -10.57
CA ALA A 274 10.22 1.44 -12.03
C ALA A 274 9.85 0.16 -12.79
N ALA A 275 10.34 -1.00 -12.34
CA ALA A 275 9.98 -2.29 -12.91
C ALA A 275 8.52 -2.68 -12.60
N MET A 276 8.01 -2.35 -11.41
CA MET A 276 6.60 -2.56 -11.05
C MET A 276 5.65 -1.73 -11.92
N ILE A 277 6.00 -0.47 -12.15
CA ILE A 277 5.20 0.48 -12.93
C ILE A 277 5.20 0.07 -14.41
N SER A 278 6.38 -0.15 -15.00
CA SER A 278 6.52 -0.45 -16.42
C SER A 278 6.20 -1.91 -16.78
N GLY A 279 6.38 -2.83 -15.83
CA GLY A 279 6.37 -4.28 -16.09
C GLY A 279 7.61 -4.78 -16.84
N ASP A 280 8.59 -3.90 -17.11
CA ASP A 280 9.85 -4.22 -17.77
C ASP A 280 10.91 -4.62 -16.74
N MET A 281 11.34 -5.87 -16.81
CA MET A 281 12.32 -6.45 -15.88
C MET A 281 13.77 -6.21 -16.26
N ARG A 282 14.07 -5.66 -17.46
CA ARG A 282 15.45 -5.56 -17.95
C ARG A 282 16.36 -4.82 -16.98
N GLY A 283 15.90 -3.67 -16.47
CA GLY A 283 16.66 -2.87 -15.51
C GLY A 283 16.90 -3.61 -14.19
N LEU A 284 15.85 -4.22 -13.62
CA LEU A 284 15.96 -4.96 -12.36
C LEU A 284 16.81 -6.22 -12.49
N CYS A 285 16.67 -6.97 -13.58
CA CYS A 285 17.52 -8.13 -13.87
C CYS A 285 18.97 -7.72 -14.06
N ALA A 286 19.26 -6.67 -14.84
CA ALA A 286 20.62 -6.18 -15.04
C ALA A 286 21.27 -5.71 -13.73
N TRP A 287 20.50 -5.01 -12.87
CA TRP A 287 20.97 -4.58 -11.56
C TRP A 287 21.35 -5.79 -10.68
N LEU A 288 20.49 -6.82 -10.63
CA LEU A 288 20.75 -8.03 -9.84
C LEU A 288 21.91 -8.85 -10.43
N ASP A 289 21.95 -9.00 -11.75
CA ASP A 289 22.98 -9.79 -12.43
C ASP A 289 24.36 -9.16 -12.29
N GLY A 290 24.46 -7.83 -12.29
CA GLY A 290 25.71 -7.12 -12.04
C GLY A 290 26.31 -7.41 -10.66
N ARG A 291 25.50 -7.84 -9.69
CA ARG A 291 25.92 -8.08 -8.31
C ARG A 291 26.04 -9.57 -7.95
N PHE A 292 25.15 -10.40 -8.47
CA PHE A 292 25.05 -11.81 -8.10
C PHE A 292 25.36 -12.77 -9.27
N GLY A 293 25.70 -12.22 -10.44
CA GLY A 293 25.95 -12.98 -11.66
C GLY A 293 24.69 -13.25 -12.49
N PRO A 294 24.84 -13.73 -13.74
CA PRO A 294 23.72 -13.90 -14.67
C PRO A 294 22.59 -14.78 -14.14
N GLY A 295 21.34 -14.35 -14.33
CA GLY A 295 20.15 -15.12 -13.93
C GLY A 295 19.78 -14.97 -12.45
N ALA A 296 20.32 -13.96 -11.77
CA ALA A 296 20.13 -13.73 -10.35
C ALA A 296 18.65 -13.59 -9.96
N PHE A 297 17.84 -12.92 -10.78
CA PHE A 297 16.41 -12.77 -10.50
C PHE A 297 15.71 -14.13 -10.34
N ALA A 298 15.91 -15.04 -11.28
CA ALA A 298 15.31 -16.37 -11.21
C ALA A 298 15.85 -17.17 -10.02
N ALA A 299 17.16 -17.11 -9.77
CA ALA A 299 17.78 -17.78 -8.63
C ALA A 299 17.25 -17.28 -7.28
N LEU A 300 16.91 -16.00 -7.18
CA LEU A 300 16.40 -15.39 -5.94
C LEU A 300 14.92 -15.65 -5.70
N PHE A 301 14.10 -15.65 -6.75
CA PHE A 301 12.64 -15.57 -6.61
C PHE A 301 11.89 -16.77 -7.17
N MET A 302 12.40 -17.46 -8.20
CA MET A 302 11.61 -18.48 -8.89
C MET A 302 11.43 -19.74 -8.05
N THR A 303 10.20 -20.19 -7.92
CA THR A 303 9.90 -21.49 -7.32
C THR A 303 10.11 -22.63 -8.32
N PRO A 304 10.56 -23.81 -7.87
CA PRO A 304 10.67 -24.97 -8.75
C PRO A 304 9.35 -25.36 -9.42
N SER A 305 8.22 -25.17 -8.73
CA SER A 305 6.89 -25.51 -9.24
C SER A 305 6.40 -24.56 -10.34
N TYR A 306 7.01 -23.39 -10.52
CA TYR A 306 6.62 -22.43 -11.56
C TYR A 306 6.79 -23.00 -12.97
N LEU A 307 7.84 -23.80 -13.20
CA LEU A 307 8.16 -24.41 -14.49
C LEU A 307 7.57 -25.82 -14.66
N ALA A 308 6.92 -26.38 -13.65
CA ALA A 308 6.38 -27.74 -13.74
C ALA A 308 5.31 -27.82 -14.84
N LEU A 309 5.31 -28.87 -15.66
CA LEU A 309 4.18 -29.12 -16.56
C LEU A 309 2.95 -29.52 -15.72
N ALA A 310 1.75 -29.27 -16.23
CA ALA A 310 0.54 -29.83 -15.63
C ALA A 310 0.65 -31.36 -15.71
N SER A 311 0.66 -32.02 -14.55
CA SER A 311 0.60 -33.48 -14.44
C SER A 311 -0.79 -33.99 -14.76
#